data_AF-G2P7D0-F1
#
_entry.id   AF-G2P7D0-F1
#
_cell.length_a   1.000
_cell.length_b   1.000
_cell.length_c   1.000
_cell.angle_alpha   90.00
_cell.angle_beta   90.00
_cell.angle_gamma   90.00
#
_symmetry.space_group_name_H-M   'P 1'
#
loop_
_entity.id
_entity.type
_entity.pdbx_description
1 polymer ?
#
loop_
_entity_poly.entity_id
_entity_poly.type
_entity_poly.pdbx_seq_one_letter_code
_entity_poly.pdbx_strand_id
1 'polypeptide(L)'
;MIVSYTHADGTVESVSTDDLSAIESAVIESATGMEWDAVDTALRSQNPTAMRAVLWVNRKRSVPTLKFSDFDLAGWKRRTKARLEYPEICDMVEVLYRETREPEELDQMCGYMRTLAHEPADVDRALKELDPKAPAPAAAPPVQAEPVVVPADSASEPMS
;
A
#
# COMPACT_ATOMS: atom_id res chain seq x y z
N MET A 1 -0.19 -1.25 -1.04
CA MET A 1 -1.02 -0.60 -2.09
C MET A 1 -1.34 0.81 -1.63
N ILE A 2 -1.32 1.79 -2.54
CA ILE A 2 -1.70 3.17 -2.21
C ILE A 2 -3.14 3.45 -2.64
N VAL A 3 -3.95 3.96 -1.73
CA VAL A 3 -5.26 4.55 -2.03
C VAL A 3 -5.17 6.06 -1.93
N SER A 4 -5.53 6.76 -3.00
CA SER A 4 -5.51 8.22 -3.07
C SER A 4 -6.90 8.79 -3.34
N TYR A 5 -7.17 9.97 -2.77
CA TYR A 5 -8.36 10.77 -3.03
C TYR A 5 -7.99 12.24 -3.31
N THR A 6 -8.42 12.75 -4.46
CA THR A 6 -8.29 14.18 -4.80
C THR A 6 -9.52 14.94 -4.31
N HIS A 7 -9.32 15.86 -3.36
CA HIS A 7 -10.36 16.75 -2.85
C HIS A 7 -10.78 17.81 -3.88
N ALA A 8 -11.87 18.52 -3.59
CA ALA A 8 -12.41 19.54 -4.49
C ALA A 8 -11.47 20.75 -4.66
N ASP A 9 -10.61 21.02 -3.68
CA ASP A 9 -9.59 22.07 -3.70
C ASP A 9 -8.29 21.65 -4.42
N GLY A 10 -8.24 20.40 -4.91
CA GLY A 10 -7.07 19.83 -5.60
C GLY A 10 -6.04 19.19 -4.66
N THR A 11 -6.23 19.24 -3.35
CA THR A 11 -5.36 18.50 -2.42
C THR A 11 -5.54 16.99 -2.60
N VAL A 12 -4.45 16.24 -2.44
CA VAL A 12 -4.46 14.77 -2.58
C VAL A 12 -4.17 14.15 -1.22
N GLU A 13 -5.16 13.44 -0.67
CA GLU A 13 -4.98 12.52 0.45
C GLU A 13 -4.48 11.19 -0.12
N SER A 14 -3.39 10.64 0.43
CA SER A 14 -2.78 9.39 -0.02
C SER A 14 -2.43 8.55 1.19
N VAL A 15 -2.83 7.28 1.19
CA VAL A 15 -2.63 6.35 2.30
C VAL A 15 -2.16 5.00 1.75
N SER A 16 -1.14 4.40 2.38
CA SER A 16 -0.72 3.04 2.08
C SER A 16 -1.50 2.04 2.94
N THR A 17 -1.83 0.90 2.36
CA THR A 17 -2.38 -0.26 3.08
C THR A 17 -1.34 -0.92 3.99
N ASP A 18 -0.06 -0.72 3.73
CA ASP A 18 1.03 -1.31 4.52
C ASP A 18 1.18 -0.62 5.88
N ASP A 19 0.69 0.61 5.99
CA ASP A 19 0.63 1.38 7.22
C ASP A 19 -0.57 1.02 8.11
N LEU A 20 -1.42 0.06 7.69
CA LEU A 20 -2.56 -0.39 8.46
C LEU A 20 -2.12 -1.36 9.56
N SER A 21 -2.59 -1.11 10.77
CA SER A 21 -2.50 -2.10 11.84
C SER A 21 -3.49 -3.24 11.61
N ALA A 22 -3.23 -4.41 12.21
CA ALA A 22 -4.15 -5.55 12.15
C ALA A 22 -5.57 -5.22 12.66
N ILE A 23 -5.67 -4.32 13.65
CA ILE A 23 -6.97 -3.84 14.16
C ILE A 23 -7.70 -3.01 13.09
N GLU A 24 -6.98 -2.16 12.38
CA GLU A 24 -7.54 -1.34 11.30
C GLU A 24 -8.02 -2.20 10.14
N SER A 25 -7.27 -3.25 9.77
CA SER A 25 -7.70 -4.24 8.78
C SER A 25 -9.00 -4.93 9.20
N ALA A 26 -9.09 -5.43 10.45
CA ALA A 26 -10.32 -6.04 10.96
C ALA A 26 -11.52 -5.08 10.99
N VAL A 27 -11.28 -3.78 11.22
CA VAL A 27 -12.31 -2.75 11.14
C VAL A 27 -12.80 -2.54 9.71
N ILE A 28 -11.91 -2.61 8.71
CA ILE A 28 -12.28 -2.59 7.28
C ILE A 28 -13.13 -3.80 6.93
N GLU A 29 -12.72 -5.00 7.36
CA GLU A 29 -13.48 -6.23 7.11
C GLU A 29 -14.89 -6.14 7.67
N SER A 30 -15.01 -5.73 8.94
CA SER A 30 -16.30 -5.54 9.59
C SER A 30 -17.18 -4.50 8.88
N ALA A 31 -16.60 -3.41 8.39
CA ALA A 31 -17.34 -2.34 7.72
C ALA A 31 -17.79 -2.69 6.29
N THR A 32 -17.01 -3.51 5.59
CA THR A 32 -17.26 -3.89 4.19
C THR A 32 -17.98 -5.22 4.05
N GLY A 33 -17.91 -6.10 5.06
CA GLY A 33 -18.36 -7.48 5.02
C GLY A 33 -17.47 -8.39 4.17
N MET A 34 -16.24 -7.98 3.88
CA MET A 34 -15.25 -8.73 3.09
C MET A 34 -14.10 -9.16 3.99
N GLU A 35 -13.58 -10.37 3.80
CA GLU A 35 -12.28 -10.76 4.37
C GLU A 35 -11.14 -9.97 3.70
N TRP A 36 -10.00 -9.81 4.38
CA TRP A 36 -8.89 -8.99 3.90
C TRP A 36 -8.42 -9.33 2.50
N ASP A 37 -8.28 -10.61 2.16
CA ASP A 37 -7.87 -11.05 0.81
C ASP A 37 -8.86 -10.59 -0.27
N ALA A 38 -10.15 -10.54 0.06
CA ALA A 38 -11.18 -10.03 -0.82
C ALA A 38 -11.13 -8.50 -0.92
N VAL A 39 -10.77 -7.80 0.17
CA VAL A 39 -10.51 -6.36 0.15
C VAL A 39 -9.33 -6.03 -0.77
N ASP A 40 -8.21 -6.76 -0.66
CA ASP A 40 -7.04 -6.55 -1.52
C ASP A 40 -7.40 -6.73 -3.00
N THR A 41 -8.10 -7.83 -3.33
CA THR A 41 -8.61 -8.09 -4.69
C THR A 41 -9.56 -6.97 -5.16
N ALA A 42 -10.41 -6.47 -4.26
CA ALA A 42 -11.33 -5.38 -4.55
C ALA A 42 -10.59 -4.05 -4.80
N LEU A 43 -9.48 -3.78 -4.11
CA LEU A 43 -8.64 -2.59 -4.35
C LEU A 43 -8.00 -2.66 -5.74
N ARG A 44 -7.44 -3.81 -6.14
CA ARG A 44 -6.87 -4.01 -7.48
C ARG A 44 -7.89 -3.73 -8.59
N SER A 45 -9.16 -4.06 -8.36
CA SER A 45 -10.27 -3.79 -9.30
C SER A 45 -10.92 -2.41 -9.15
N GLN A 46 -10.33 -1.49 -8.38
CA GLN A 46 -10.86 -0.14 -8.13
C GLN A 46 -12.27 -0.14 -7.52
N ASN A 47 -12.57 -1.10 -6.65
CA ASN A 47 -13.87 -1.19 -6.00
C ASN A 47 -14.11 0.02 -5.09
N PRO A 48 -15.24 0.75 -5.25
CA PRO A 48 -15.51 1.97 -4.47
C PRO A 48 -15.61 1.71 -2.97
N THR A 49 -16.20 0.59 -2.56
CA THR A 49 -16.40 0.25 -1.15
C THR A 49 -15.08 -0.01 -0.46
N ALA A 50 -14.19 -0.79 -1.09
CA ALA A 50 -12.86 -1.08 -0.55
C ALA A 50 -11.98 0.18 -0.44
N MET A 51 -11.89 0.97 -1.52
CA MET A 51 -11.10 2.21 -1.50
C MET A 51 -11.63 3.20 -0.44
N ARG A 52 -12.96 3.31 -0.32
CA ARG A 52 -13.60 4.16 0.68
C ARG A 52 -13.31 3.67 2.10
N ALA A 53 -13.30 2.37 2.34
CA ALA A 53 -13.04 1.81 3.67
C ALA A 53 -11.61 2.08 4.14
N VAL A 54 -10.62 1.96 3.26
CA VAL A 54 -9.22 2.28 3.58
C VAL A 54 -9.07 3.76 3.98
N LEU A 55 -9.60 4.68 3.17
CA LEU A 55 -9.57 6.12 3.48
C LEU A 55 -10.35 6.45 4.76
N TRP A 56 -11.49 5.81 4.98
CA TRP A 56 -12.31 5.98 6.18
C TRP A 56 -11.54 5.59 7.45
N VAL A 57 -10.90 4.43 7.45
CA VAL A 57 -10.14 3.95 8.61
C VAL A 57 -8.95 4.86 8.91
N ASN A 58 -8.24 5.34 7.88
CA ASN A 58 -7.18 6.33 8.11
C ASN A 58 -7.74 7.62 8.71
N ARG A 59 -8.88 8.13 8.21
CA ARG A 59 -9.54 9.32 8.76
C ARG A 59 -9.98 9.14 10.21
N LYS A 60 -10.35 7.92 10.61
CA LYS A 60 -10.70 7.60 12.00
C LYS A 60 -9.57 7.81 12.99
N ARG A 61 -8.30 7.82 12.57
CA ARG A 61 -7.16 8.18 13.43
C ARG A 61 -7.32 9.58 14.01
N SER A 62 -7.85 10.51 13.21
CA SER A 62 -8.12 11.90 13.62
C SER A 62 -9.54 12.09 14.15
N VAL A 63 -10.51 11.30 13.69
CA VAL A 63 -11.92 11.40 14.08
C VAL A 63 -12.46 10.03 14.50
N PRO A 64 -12.19 9.57 15.75
CA PRO A 64 -12.53 8.20 16.17
C PRO A 64 -14.02 7.86 16.13
N THR A 65 -14.89 8.86 16.24
CA THR A 65 -16.35 8.73 16.22
C THR A 65 -16.94 8.64 14.80
N LEU A 66 -16.12 8.81 13.75
CA LEU A 66 -16.57 8.76 12.36
C LEU A 66 -17.09 7.36 12.00
N LYS A 67 -18.37 7.28 11.60
CA LYS A 67 -19.01 6.04 11.17
C LYS A 67 -18.83 5.83 9.67
N PHE A 68 -18.71 4.56 9.26
CA PHE A 68 -18.56 4.23 7.83
C PHE A 68 -19.79 4.62 7.00
N SER A 69 -20.99 4.53 7.58
CA SER A 69 -22.25 4.94 6.93
C SER A 69 -22.29 6.43 6.57
N ASP A 70 -21.56 7.24 7.32
CA ASP A 70 -21.59 8.71 7.22
C ASP A 70 -20.40 9.22 6.41
N PHE A 71 -19.48 8.33 6.02
CA PHE A 71 -18.29 8.66 5.24
C PHE A 71 -18.56 8.44 3.75
N ASP A 72 -18.57 9.53 3.00
CA ASP A 72 -18.79 9.53 1.55
C ASP A 72 -17.64 10.23 0.80
N LEU A 73 -17.38 9.75 -0.41
CA LEU A 73 -16.34 10.28 -1.31
C LEU A 73 -17.02 10.82 -2.57
N ALA A 74 -17.45 12.08 -2.52
CA ALA A 74 -18.07 12.73 -3.66
C ALA A 74 -17.16 12.67 -4.89
N GLY A 75 -17.71 12.19 -6.01
CA GLY A 75 -16.98 12.06 -7.28
C GLY A 75 -15.93 10.94 -7.30
N TRP A 76 -16.06 9.92 -6.44
CA TRP A 76 -15.08 8.83 -6.26
C TRP A 76 -14.49 8.28 -7.56
N LYS A 77 -15.30 8.05 -8.60
CA LYS A 77 -14.84 7.39 -9.84
C LYS A 77 -13.68 8.11 -10.53
N ARG A 78 -13.63 9.45 -10.42
CA ARG A 78 -12.57 10.28 -11.01
C ARG A 78 -11.49 10.69 -10.00
N ARG A 79 -11.85 10.74 -8.72
CA ARG A 79 -11.04 11.32 -7.65
C ARG A 79 -10.34 10.29 -6.79
N THR A 80 -10.78 9.04 -6.81
CA THR A 80 -10.23 7.95 -6.02
C THR A 80 -9.49 6.98 -6.93
N LYS A 81 -8.28 6.59 -6.53
CA LYS A 81 -7.47 5.58 -7.23
C LYS A 81 -6.78 4.68 -6.22
N ALA A 82 -6.82 3.37 -6.47
CA ALA A 82 -5.90 2.43 -5.85
C ALA A 82 -4.74 2.15 -6.82
N ARG A 83 -3.52 2.07 -6.30
CA ARG A 83 -2.29 1.88 -7.07
C ARG A 83 -1.41 0.82 -6.42
N LEU A 84 -0.78 0.00 -7.25
CA LEU A 84 0.17 -1.02 -6.80
C LEU A 84 1.48 -0.35 -6.40
N GLU A 85 2.02 -0.75 -5.26
CA GLU A 85 3.36 -0.40 -4.82
C GLU A 85 4.36 -1.47 -5.26
N TYR A 86 5.64 -1.17 -5.08
CA TYR A 86 6.69 -2.05 -5.56
C TYR A 86 6.62 -3.50 -5.05
N PRO A 87 6.36 -3.78 -3.76
CA PRO A 87 6.30 -5.16 -3.29
C PRO A 87 5.24 -5.98 -4.03
N GLU A 88 4.05 -5.39 -4.26
CA GLU A 88 2.96 -6.06 -4.96
C GLU A 88 3.27 -6.24 -6.44
N ILE A 89 3.95 -5.27 -7.04
CA ILE A 89 4.46 -5.39 -8.41
C ILE A 89 5.45 -6.55 -8.49
N CYS A 90 6.36 -6.70 -7.53
CA CYS A 90 7.31 -7.84 -7.52
C CYS A 90 6.57 -9.18 -7.47
N ASP A 91 5.64 -9.33 -6.54
CA ASP A 91 4.86 -10.57 -6.39
C ASP A 91 4.08 -10.89 -7.67
N MET A 92 3.43 -9.89 -8.26
CA MET A 92 2.67 -10.07 -9.49
C MET A 92 3.57 -10.40 -10.68
N VAL A 93 4.67 -9.67 -10.87
CA VAL A 93 5.60 -9.92 -11.98
C VAL A 93 6.26 -11.29 -11.83
N GLU A 94 6.59 -11.74 -10.63
CA GLU A 94 7.14 -13.08 -10.40
C GLU A 94 6.15 -14.18 -10.84
N VAL A 95 4.88 -14.05 -10.47
CA VAL A 95 3.83 -14.98 -10.90
C VAL A 95 3.68 -14.97 -12.42
N LEU A 96 3.61 -13.78 -13.03
CA LEU A 96 3.51 -13.65 -14.49
C LEU A 96 4.70 -14.28 -15.20
N TYR A 97 5.92 -14.02 -14.73
CA TYR A 97 7.13 -14.57 -15.33
C TYR A 97 7.17 -16.11 -15.27
N ARG A 98 6.58 -16.69 -14.21
CA ARG A 98 6.52 -18.15 -14.02
C ARG A 98 5.44 -18.81 -14.88
N GLU A 99 4.30 -18.16 -15.04
CA GLU A 99 3.11 -18.73 -15.67
C GLU A 99 3.05 -18.46 -17.18
N THR A 100 3.53 -17.31 -17.62
CA THR A 100 3.52 -16.89 -19.02
C THR A 100 4.69 -17.50 -19.78
N ARG A 101 4.40 -18.22 -20.87
CA ARG A 101 5.42 -18.84 -21.73
C ARG A 101 5.78 -17.99 -22.95
N GLU A 102 4.87 -17.12 -23.36
CA GLU A 102 5.01 -16.29 -24.55
C GLU A 102 5.47 -14.89 -24.17
N PRO A 103 6.63 -14.41 -24.66
CA PRO A 103 7.16 -13.08 -24.32
C PRO A 103 6.18 -11.94 -24.63
N GLU A 104 5.38 -12.05 -25.68
CA GLU A 104 4.41 -11.04 -26.10
C GLU A 104 3.25 -10.89 -25.09
N GLU A 105 2.82 -11.99 -24.48
CA GLU A 105 1.80 -11.97 -23.43
C GLU A 105 2.36 -11.31 -22.16
N LEU A 106 3.61 -11.61 -21.80
CA LEU A 106 4.29 -10.99 -20.66
C LEU A 106 4.39 -9.46 -20.86
N ASP A 107 4.81 -9.03 -22.04
CA ASP A 107 4.90 -7.61 -22.39
C ASP A 107 3.53 -6.90 -22.31
N GLN A 108 2.46 -7.54 -22.78
CA GLN A 108 1.11 -7.00 -22.71
C GLN A 108 0.64 -6.85 -21.26
N MET A 109 0.84 -7.87 -20.42
CA MET A 109 0.42 -7.86 -19.02
C MET A 109 1.22 -6.84 -18.20
N CYS A 110 2.53 -6.73 -18.46
CA CYS A 110 3.36 -5.68 -17.86
C CYS A 110 2.92 -4.28 -18.34
N GLY A 111 2.52 -4.14 -19.61
CA GLY A 111 1.88 -2.93 -20.15
C GLY A 111 0.65 -2.52 -19.34
N TYR A 112 -0.24 -3.46 -19.04
CA TYR A 112 -1.41 -3.21 -18.21
C TYR A 112 -1.01 -2.85 -16.76
N MET A 113 -0.07 -3.58 -16.17
CA MET A 113 0.40 -3.34 -14.80
C MET A 113 0.99 -1.95 -14.62
N ARG A 114 1.72 -1.41 -15.61
CA ARG A 114 2.22 -0.02 -15.59
C ARG A 114 1.10 1.03 -15.43
N THR A 115 -0.12 0.73 -15.86
CA THR A 115 -1.28 1.63 -15.70
C THR A 115 -1.90 1.58 -14.30
N LEU A 116 -1.62 0.49 -13.56
CA LEU A 116 -2.09 0.26 -12.20
C LEU A 116 -1.02 0.59 -11.15
N ALA A 117 0.25 0.61 -11.53
CA ALA A 117 1.36 0.97 -10.66
C ALA A 117 1.27 2.41 -10.18
N HIS A 118 1.71 2.63 -8.93
CA HIS A 118 1.93 3.97 -8.42
C HIS A 118 3.06 4.64 -9.21
N GLU A 119 4.17 3.93 -9.38
CA GLU A 119 5.30 4.31 -10.22
C GLU A 119 5.43 3.33 -11.38
N PRO A 120 5.09 3.71 -12.63
CA PRO A 120 5.16 2.79 -13.77
C PRO A 120 6.53 2.13 -14.00
N ALA A 121 7.61 2.84 -13.65
CA ALA A 121 8.99 2.35 -13.76
C ALA A 121 9.30 1.18 -12.81
N ASP A 122 8.52 0.99 -11.75
CA ASP A 122 8.70 -0.11 -10.81
C ASP A 122 8.39 -1.48 -11.44
N VAL A 123 7.52 -1.53 -12.47
CA VAL A 123 7.27 -2.75 -13.25
C VAL A 123 8.52 -3.17 -14.03
N ASP A 124 9.20 -2.20 -14.64
CA ASP A 124 10.44 -2.45 -15.38
C ASP A 124 11.59 -2.84 -14.44
N ARG A 125 11.63 -2.24 -13.24
CA ARG A 125 12.58 -2.62 -12.19
C ARG A 125 12.38 -4.08 -11.77
N ALA A 126 11.14 -4.46 -11.44
CA ALA A 126 10.82 -5.83 -11.01
C ALA A 126 11.16 -6.86 -12.10
N LEU A 127 10.82 -6.58 -13.37
CA LEU A 127 11.17 -7.45 -14.49
C LEU A 127 12.69 -7.65 -14.62
N LYS A 128 13.46 -6.57 -14.48
CA LYS A 128 14.92 -6.64 -14.55
C LYS A 128 15.51 -7.46 -13.42
N GLU A 129 14.98 -7.36 -12.21
CA GLU A 129 15.48 -8.13 -11.05
C GLU A 129 15.23 -9.63 -11.17
N LEU A 130 14.22 -10.04 -11.94
CA LEU A 130 13.92 -11.45 -12.23
C LEU A 130 14.71 -12.03 -13.40
N ASP A 131 15.33 -11.21 -14.25
CA ASP A 131 16.20 -11.71 -15.32
C ASP A 131 17.42 -12.40 -14.70
N PRO A 132 17.62 -13.72 -14.90
CA PRO A 132 18.78 -14.43 -14.36
C PRO A 132 20.13 -13.93 -14.90
N LYS A 133 20.14 -13.06 -15.91
CA LYS A 133 21.33 -12.34 -16.41
C LYS A 133 21.53 -10.96 -15.81
N ALA A 134 20.64 -10.49 -14.94
CA ALA A 134 20.79 -9.20 -14.30
C ALA A 134 21.99 -9.22 -13.33
N PRO A 135 22.88 -8.21 -13.37
CA PRO A 135 23.91 -8.08 -12.35
C PRO A 135 23.22 -7.87 -11.00
N ALA A 136 23.66 -8.62 -9.98
CA ALA A 136 23.11 -8.54 -8.64
C ALA A 136 23.03 -7.07 -8.16
N PRO A 137 21.95 -6.68 -7.46
CA PRO A 137 21.84 -5.32 -6.95
C PRO A 137 23.04 -5.00 -6.06
N ALA A 138 23.65 -3.84 -6.28
CA ALA A 138 24.75 -3.38 -5.45
C ALA A 138 24.25 -3.31 -4.00
N ALA A 139 24.96 -3.99 -3.10
CA ALA A 139 24.62 -4.01 -1.68
C ALA A 139 24.40 -2.58 -1.17
N ALA A 140 23.27 -2.37 -0.49
CA ALA A 140 23.00 -1.11 0.18
C ALA A 140 24.17 -0.78 1.13
N PRO A 141 24.62 0.48 1.19
CA PRO A 141 25.67 0.87 2.11
C PRO A 141 25.22 0.53 3.55
N PRO A 142 26.14 0.04 4.40
CA PRO A 142 25.79 -0.36 5.75
C PRO A 142 25.15 0.81 6.50
N VAL A 143 23.96 0.56 7.04
CA VAL A 143 23.29 1.48 7.97
C VAL A 143 24.23 1.67 9.15
N GLN A 144 24.80 2.86 9.29
CA GLN A 144 25.55 3.23 10.48
C GLN A 144 24.55 3.23 11.64
N ALA A 145 24.75 2.34 12.60
CA ALA A 145 23.96 2.30 13.81
C ALA A 145 24.08 3.65 14.54
N GLU A 146 22.97 4.38 14.65
CA GLU A 146 22.91 5.53 15.55
C GLU A 146 23.15 5.05 16.99
N PRO A 147 23.94 5.80 17.78
CA PRO A 147 24.23 5.42 19.16
C PRO A 147 22.96 5.54 20.00
N VAL A 148 22.54 4.42 20.58
CA VAL A 148 21.48 4.37 21.59
C VAL A 148 21.91 5.19 22.80
N VAL A 149 21.31 6.37 22.97
CA VAL A 149 21.45 7.15 24.21
C VAL A 149 20.61 6.45 25.27
N VAL A 150 21.28 5.77 26.20
CA VAL A 150 20.65 5.16 27.37
C VAL A 150 20.27 6.30 28.33
N PRO A 151 18.98 6.45 28.71
CA PRO A 151 18.61 7.42 29.72
C PRO A 151 19.17 6.99 31.07
N ALA A 152 19.86 7.92 31.73
CA ALA A 152 20.44 7.71 33.05
C ALA A 152 19.33 7.50 34.09
N ASP A 153 19.46 6.38 34.79
CA ASP A 153 18.77 6.01 36.01
C ASP A 153 18.83 7.17 37.03
N SER A 154 17.66 7.60 37.52
CA SER A 154 17.53 8.51 38.67
C SER A 154 16.57 7.87 39.66
N ALA A 155 17.04 6.79 40.29
CA ALA A 155 16.57 6.38 41.61
C ALA A 155 17.24 7.25 42.68
N SER A 156 16.47 8.00 43.45
CA SER A 156 16.67 8.20 44.90
C SER A 156 15.58 9.11 45.49
N GLU A 157 14.51 8.50 45.99
CA GLU A 157 13.83 8.96 47.20
C GLU A 157 14.07 7.90 48.28
N PRO A 158 14.42 8.32 49.51
CA PRO A 158 13.70 7.75 50.64
C PRO A 158 13.23 8.81 51.64
N MET A 159 12.03 8.52 52.12
CA MET A 159 11.30 9.02 53.27
C MET A 159 12.14 9.51 54.46
N SER A 160 11.69 10.62 55.06
CA SER A 160 11.40 10.77 56.49
C SER A 160 10.34 11.85 56.71
#